data_AF-A0A9W6BPL8-F1
#
_entry.id   AF-A0A9W6BPL8-F1
#
_cell.length_a   1.000
_cell.length_b   1.000
_cell.length_c   1.000
_cell.angle_alpha   90.00
_cell.angle_beta   90.00
_cell.angle_gamma   90.00
#
_symmetry.space_group_name_H-M   'P 1'
#
loop_
_entity.id
_entity.type
_entity.pdbx_description
1 polymer ?
#
loop_
_entity_poly.entity_id
_entity_poly.type
_entity_poly.pdbx_seq_one_letter_code
_entity_poly.pdbx_strand_id
1 'polypeptide(L)'
;MTPHESSQAAECFRAGEVGLTLIRSSLGISYSFLVQQYLRILLQQGYMVVLVAVEQSVERYQYALKKTGLNLLPYQQSGQLKVVQPPLAPIGDHPLEPQQLPQQHQQQQRQTQAPHQAAEDAACSGGNCAASVTVGGGGGGCRSALQQLYGAVRGAVEQPQPPPAAAAGVAVILDSLTVLASLRESEAEWAAFLHHCCGAAAPAAAQREAQVPYCVVAGAYGDVPDDGLWLASLEHRANVVVQVEPLPGRIADVDGMVTVTHRFTAQAAAGASQPQSPPPPLWDAGSYCPWRKSLYFKSSELAIKWMDRVTARELL
;
A
#
# COMPACT_ATOMS: atom_id res chain seq x y z
N MET A 1 9.66 12.86 -24.04
CA MET A 1 10.33 12.25 -22.88
C MET A 1 11.48 11.43 -23.41
N THR A 2 12.71 11.84 -23.12
CA THR A 2 13.87 11.02 -23.46
C THR A 2 13.91 9.81 -22.52
N PRO A 3 14.17 8.59 -23.00
CA PRO A 3 14.17 7.37 -22.18
C PRO A 3 15.12 7.43 -20.96
N HIS A 4 16.04 8.39 -20.95
CA HIS A 4 17.05 8.60 -19.90
C HIS A 4 16.50 9.18 -18.58
N GLU A 5 15.43 9.98 -18.59
CA GLU A 5 14.87 10.60 -17.37
C GLU A 5 14.00 9.62 -16.57
N SER A 6 13.27 8.74 -17.26
CA SER A 6 12.49 7.68 -16.61
C SER A 6 13.39 6.63 -15.95
N SER A 7 14.61 6.41 -16.46
CA SER A 7 15.57 5.46 -15.90
C SER A 7 16.12 5.92 -14.55
N GLN A 8 16.44 7.21 -14.39
CA GLN A 8 16.99 7.74 -13.13
C GLN A 8 15.98 7.75 -11.98
N ALA A 9 14.71 8.08 -12.25
CA ALA A 9 13.66 8.00 -11.23
C ALA A 9 13.44 6.54 -10.79
N ALA A 10 13.43 5.60 -11.74
CA ALA A 10 13.30 4.17 -11.44
C ALA A 10 14.46 3.63 -10.58
N GLU A 11 15.68 4.15 -10.76
CA GLU A 11 16.83 3.81 -9.90
C GLU A 11 16.65 4.29 -8.46
N CYS A 12 15.96 5.43 -8.24
CA CYS A 12 15.67 5.95 -6.90
C CYS A 12 14.63 5.12 -6.15
N PHE A 13 13.76 4.43 -6.88
CA PHE A 13 12.71 3.58 -6.32
C PHE A 13 13.03 2.09 -6.46
N ARG A 14 14.28 1.74 -6.81
CA ARG A 14 14.73 0.35 -6.70
C ARG A 14 14.65 -0.04 -5.24
N ALA A 15 13.66 -0.89 -4.93
CA ALA A 15 13.58 -1.56 -3.65
C ALA A 15 14.93 -2.23 -3.40
N GLY A 16 15.67 -1.76 -2.40
CA GLY A 16 16.77 -2.52 -1.84
C GLY A 16 16.21 -3.89 -1.46
N GLU A 17 16.91 -4.94 -1.84
CA GLU A 17 16.38 -6.30 -2.03
C GLU A 17 15.66 -6.89 -0.80
N VAL A 18 15.81 -6.30 0.39
CA VAL A 18 15.13 -6.66 1.64
C VAL A 18 14.93 -5.40 2.49
N GLY A 19 13.76 -5.22 3.10
CA GLY A 19 13.55 -4.16 4.10
C GLY A 19 12.22 -3.43 4.05
N LEU A 20 12.09 -2.40 4.89
CA LEU A 20 10.94 -1.50 4.99
C LEU A 20 11.19 -0.20 4.22
N THR A 21 10.32 0.10 3.26
CA THR A 21 10.19 1.39 2.59
C THR A 21 8.96 2.11 3.14
N LEU A 22 9.17 3.24 3.81
CA LEU A 22 8.11 4.09 4.33
C LEU A 22 7.90 5.29 3.39
N ILE A 23 6.71 5.42 2.83
CA ILE A 23 6.28 6.58 2.06
C ILE A 23 5.51 7.50 2.99
N ARG A 24 6.04 8.70 3.21
CA ARG A 24 5.42 9.74 4.03
C ARG A 24 4.89 10.84 3.13
N SER A 25 3.71 11.34 3.44
CA SER A 25 3.11 12.49 2.77
C SER A 25 2.32 13.36 3.74
N SER A 26 1.69 14.42 3.25
CA SER A 26 0.61 15.12 3.94
C SER A 26 -0.73 14.89 3.24
N LEU A 27 -1.84 15.12 3.94
CA LEU A 27 -3.18 15.03 3.34
C LEU A 27 -3.37 15.98 2.15
N GLY A 28 -2.58 17.04 2.08
CA GLY A 28 -2.58 18.01 0.99
C GLY A 28 -1.96 17.49 -0.32
N ILE A 29 -1.25 16.36 -0.31
CA ILE A 29 -0.64 15.78 -1.51
C ILE A 29 -0.71 14.25 -1.48
N SER A 30 -1.31 13.66 -2.52
CA SER A 30 -1.47 12.20 -2.57
C SER A 30 -0.15 11.54 -2.95
N TYR A 31 0.22 10.48 -2.23
CA TYR A 31 1.37 9.62 -2.57
C TYR A 31 0.95 8.33 -3.31
N SER A 32 -0.33 8.20 -3.67
CA SER A 32 -0.88 7.00 -4.34
C SER A 32 -0.13 6.62 -5.63
N PHE A 33 0.41 7.63 -6.32
CA PHE A 33 1.22 7.46 -7.51
C PHE A 33 2.53 6.71 -7.26
N LEU A 34 3.11 6.83 -6.05
CA LEU A 34 4.31 6.09 -5.64
C LEU A 34 3.95 4.62 -5.37
N VAL A 35 2.83 4.38 -4.69
CA VAL A 35 2.32 3.03 -4.43
C VAL A 35 2.09 2.29 -5.75
N GLN A 36 1.50 2.97 -6.74
CA GLN A 36 1.32 2.44 -8.09
C GLN A 36 2.66 2.11 -8.76
N GLN A 37 3.68 2.97 -8.64
CA GLN A 37 5.00 2.68 -9.21
C GLN A 37 5.71 1.52 -8.53
N TYR A 38 5.68 1.45 -7.19
CA TYR A 38 6.24 0.31 -6.47
C TYR A 38 5.56 -1.00 -6.86
N LEU A 39 4.22 -1.00 -6.93
CA LEU A 39 3.45 -2.17 -7.38
C LEU A 39 3.88 -2.62 -8.78
N ARG A 40 4.02 -1.68 -9.72
CA ARG A 40 4.50 -1.97 -11.08
C ARG A 40 5.91 -2.56 -11.07
N ILE A 41 6.84 -1.92 -10.38
CA ILE A 41 8.26 -2.33 -10.34
C ILE A 41 8.37 -3.75 -9.77
N LEU A 42 7.72 -4.02 -8.64
CA LEU A 42 7.79 -5.31 -7.96
C LEU A 42 7.19 -6.45 -8.81
N LEU A 43 6.04 -6.22 -9.45
CA LEU A 43 5.43 -7.21 -10.35
C LEU A 43 6.31 -7.49 -11.57
N GLN A 44 6.89 -6.45 -12.17
CA GLN A 44 7.80 -6.58 -13.32
C GLN A 44 9.11 -7.29 -12.95
N GLN A 45 9.55 -7.18 -11.70
CA GLN A 45 10.72 -7.87 -11.17
C GLN A 45 10.46 -9.32 -10.76
N GLY A 46 9.21 -9.81 -10.86
CA GLY A 46 8.90 -11.20 -10.55
C GLY A 46 8.59 -11.45 -9.07
N TYR A 47 8.35 -10.42 -8.26
CA TYR A 47 7.93 -10.60 -6.86
C TYR A 47 6.50 -11.12 -6.79
N MET A 48 6.21 -11.95 -5.78
CA MET A 48 4.85 -12.18 -5.32
C MET A 48 4.44 -10.99 -4.46
N VAL A 49 3.42 -10.24 -4.88
CA VAL A 49 2.98 -9.01 -4.23
C VAL A 49 1.66 -9.24 -3.52
N VAL A 50 1.63 -8.94 -2.22
CA VAL A 50 0.41 -8.80 -1.44
C VAL A 50 0.08 -7.32 -1.31
N LEU A 51 -0.91 -6.85 -2.05
CA LEU A 51 -1.42 -5.49 -1.95
C LEU A 51 -2.54 -5.44 -0.91
N VAL A 52 -2.32 -4.69 0.16
CA VAL A 52 -3.36 -4.32 1.12
C VAL A 52 -3.91 -2.97 0.67
N ALA A 53 -5.12 -3.02 0.09
CA ALA A 53 -5.80 -1.88 -0.50
C ALA A 53 -6.88 -1.37 0.46
N VAL A 54 -6.52 -0.44 1.35
CA VAL A 54 -7.43 0.12 2.37
C VAL A 54 -7.88 1.54 2.04
N GLU A 55 -7.06 2.31 1.32
CA GLU A 55 -7.38 3.70 0.96
C GLU A 55 -7.90 3.81 -0.47
N GLN A 56 -7.32 3.04 -1.40
CA GLN A 56 -7.70 3.05 -2.81
C GLN A 56 -8.37 1.75 -3.22
N SER A 57 -9.43 1.82 -4.02
CA SER A 57 -10.07 0.63 -4.56
C SER A 57 -9.18 -0.09 -5.57
N VAL A 58 -9.40 -1.39 -5.74
CA VAL A 58 -8.62 -2.22 -6.67
C VAL A 58 -8.84 -1.80 -8.12
N GLU A 59 -10.06 -1.37 -8.45
CA GLU A 59 -10.43 -0.86 -9.76
C GLU A 59 -9.62 0.40 -10.09
N ARG A 60 -9.34 1.24 -9.08
CA ARG A 60 -8.51 2.44 -9.26
C ARG A 60 -7.06 2.08 -9.56
N TYR A 61 -6.49 1.08 -8.87
CA TYR A 61 -5.17 0.55 -9.22
C TYR A 61 -5.14 -0.07 -10.62
N GLN A 62 -6.15 -0.88 -10.97
CA GLN A 62 -6.27 -1.48 -12.30
C GLN A 62 -6.34 -0.41 -13.39
N TYR A 63 -7.16 0.63 -13.20
CA TYR A 63 -7.30 1.71 -14.15
C TYR A 63 -6.01 2.52 -14.33
N ALA A 64 -5.36 2.91 -13.23
CA ALA A 64 -4.13 3.69 -13.26
C ALA A 64 -2.97 2.90 -13.89
N LEU A 65 -2.82 1.63 -13.54
CA LEU A 65 -1.77 0.78 -14.09
C LEU A 65 -2.02 0.38 -15.55
N LYS A 66 -3.27 0.14 -15.94
CA LYS A 66 -3.63 -0.10 -17.34
C LYS A 66 -3.28 1.09 -18.23
N LYS A 67 -3.49 2.32 -17.74
CA LYS A 67 -3.09 3.56 -18.43
C LYS A 67 -1.57 3.68 -18.61
N THR A 68 -0.79 3.14 -17.68
CA THR A 68 0.69 3.13 -17.76
C THR A 68 1.25 1.88 -18.45
N GLY A 69 0.38 1.06 -19.05
CA GLY A 69 0.76 -0.10 -19.86
C GLY A 69 0.92 -1.42 -19.08
N LEU A 70 0.48 -1.49 -17.82
CA LEU A 70 0.52 -2.71 -17.00
C LEU A 70 -0.90 -3.21 -16.70
N ASN A 71 -1.25 -4.39 -17.19
CA ASN A 71 -2.52 -5.04 -16.86
C ASN A 71 -2.34 -5.90 -15.58
N LEU A 72 -3.11 -5.64 -14.53
CA LEU A 72 -3.04 -6.40 -13.27
C LEU A 72 -3.70 -7.78 -13.34
N LEU A 73 -4.65 -8.01 -14.25
CA LEU A 73 -5.45 -9.23 -14.29
C LEU A 73 -4.60 -10.51 -14.45
N PRO A 74 -3.58 -10.58 -15.35
CA PRO A 74 -2.71 -11.75 -15.46
C PRO A 74 -1.91 -12.04 -14.20
N TYR A 75 -1.51 -11.00 -13.46
CA TYR A 75 -0.79 -11.14 -12.19
C TYR A 75 -1.69 -11.71 -11.09
N GLN A 76 -2.97 -11.31 -11.08
CA GLN A 76 -3.96 -11.89 -10.16
C GLN A 76 -4.26 -13.35 -10.50
N GLN A 77 -4.45 -13.66 -11.78
CA GLN A 77 -4.75 -15.01 -12.27
C GLN A 77 -3.59 -16.00 -12.05
N SER A 78 -2.35 -15.53 -12.15
CA SER A 78 -1.16 -16.33 -11.87
C SER A 78 -0.84 -16.47 -10.38
N GLY A 79 -1.59 -15.80 -9.50
CA GLY A 79 -1.31 -15.76 -8.06
C GLY A 79 -0.11 -14.91 -7.66
N GLN A 80 0.51 -14.21 -8.62
CA GLN A 80 1.63 -13.29 -8.37
C GLN A 80 1.18 -12.01 -7.66
N LEU A 81 -0.06 -11.56 -7.88
CA LEU A 81 -0.68 -10.45 -7.15
C LEU A 81 -1.86 -10.97 -6.33
N LYS A 82 -1.76 -10.83 -5.01
CA LYS A 82 -2.89 -11.05 -4.10
C LYS A 82 -3.35 -9.71 -3.57
N VAL A 83 -4.64 -9.44 -3.67
CA VAL A 83 -5.21 -8.20 -3.13
C VAL A 83 -6.06 -8.53 -1.91
N VAL A 84 -5.73 -7.91 -0.80
CA VAL A 84 -6.44 -8.00 0.46
C VAL A 84 -7.09 -6.64 0.72
N GLN A 85 -8.41 -6.65 0.88
CA GLN A 85 -9.16 -5.47 1.30
C GLN A 85 -9.66 -5.69 2.71
N PRO A 86 -9.68 -4.65 3.57
CA PRO A 86 -10.32 -4.76 4.86
C PRO A 86 -11.81 -5.05 4.64
N PRO A 87 -12.47 -5.78 5.57
CA PRO A 87 -13.91 -5.82 5.56
C PRO A 87 -14.39 -4.39 5.75
N LEU A 88 -14.90 -3.78 4.69
CA LEU A 88 -15.76 -2.62 4.85
C LEU A 88 -16.85 -3.08 5.80
N ALA A 89 -17.01 -2.42 6.96
CA ALA A 89 -18.21 -2.61 7.74
C ALA A 89 -19.39 -2.50 6.74
N PRO A 90 -20.36 -3.42 6.72
CA PRO A 90 -21.55 -3.20 5.93
C PRO A 90 -22.04 -1.82 6.37
N ILE A 91 -22.01 -0.86 5.44
CA ILE A 91 -22.72 0.41 5.60
C ILE A 91 -24.11 -0.06 5.97
N GLY A 92 -24.50 0.19 7.22
CA GLY A 92 -25.64 -0.49 7.78
C GLY A 92 -26.77 -0.47 6.77
N ASP A 93 -27.26 -1.65 6.41
CA ASP A 93 -28.65 -1.82 6.02
C ASP A 93 -29.47 -1.47 7.29
N HIS A 94 -29.42 -0.21 7.71
CA HIS A 94 -30.63 0.41 8.16
C HIS A 94 -31.49 0.42 6.91
N PRO A 95 -32.55 -0.43 6.81
CA PRO A 95 -33.63 -0.05 5.92
C PRO A 95 -33.92 1.39 6.28
N LEU A 96 -33.80 2.29 5.29
CA LEU A 96 -34.39 3.61 5.37
C LEU A 96 -35.86 3.35 5.68
N GLU A 97 -36.18 3.37 6.97
CA GLU A 97 -37.54 3.43 7.46
C GLU A 97 -38.11 4.64 6.73
N PRO A 98 -39.09 4.46 5.82
CA PRO A 98 -39.64 5.58 5.09
C PRO A 98 -40.19 6.54 6.13
N GLN A 99 -39.49 7.66 6.29
CA GLN A 99 -39.81 8.73 7.21
C GLN A 99 -41.27 9.12 6.94
N GLN A 100 -42.16 8.62 7.81
CA GLN A 100 -43.57 8.91 7.75
C GLN A 100 -43.72 10.40 8.02
N LEU A 101 -43.97 11.17 6.95
CA LEU A 101 -44.55 12.49 7.05
C LEU A 101 -45.81 12.38 7.93
N PRO A 102 -46.07 13.31 8.86
CA PRO A 102 -47.34 13.36 9.57
C PRO A 102 -48.47 13.59 8.54
N GLN A 103 -49.19 12.52 8.20
CA GLN A 103 -50.44 12.61 7.45
C GLN A 103 -51.51 13.18 8.38
N GLN A 104 -51.66 14.50 8.39
CA GLN A 104 -52.96 15.11 8.62
C GLN A 104 -53.47 15.72 7.32
N HIS A 105 -54.72 15.40 6.99
CA HIS A 105 -55.52 15.88 5.86
C HIS A 105 -55.23 15.28 4.48
N GLN A 106 -55.82 14.11 4.20
CA GLN A 106 -56.86 14.02 3.15
C GLN A 106 -57.57 12.67 3.20
N GLN A 107 -58.63 12.61 4.00
CA GLN A 107 -59.62 11.57 3.94
C GLN A 107 -60.69 11.99 2.93
N GLN A 108 -60.46 11.80 1.63
CA GLN A 108 -61.57 11.68 0.68
C GLN A 108 -61.15 11.19 -0.70
N GLN A 109 -61.84 10.14 -1.17
CA GLN A 109 -61.92 9.63 -2.56
C GLN A 109 -60.68 8.80 -2.96
N ARG A 110 -60.73 7.52 -3.34
CA ARG A 110 -61.74 6.67 -4.01
C ARG A 110 -61.22 5.21 -3.87
N GLN A 111 -62.01 4.25 -3.39
CA GLN A 111 -62.48 3.08 -4.18
C GLN A 111 -61.75 2.93 -5.54
N THR A 112 -61.07 1.82 -5.90
CA THR A 112 -61.58 0.46 -6.06
C THR A 112 -60.44 -0.47 -6.58
N GLN A 113 -60.55 -1.77 -6.30
CA GLN A 113 -60.05 -2.93 -7.07
C GLN A 113 -58.56 -3.38 -6.98
N ALA A 114 -58.41 -4.62 -6.49
CA ALA A 114 -57.37 -5.59 -6.83
C ALA A 114 -57.83 -6.45 -8.03
N PRO A 115 -57.12 -7.52 -8.47
CA PRO A 115 -55.68 -7.84 -8.51
C PRO A 115 -55.23 -8.16 -9.97
N HIS A 116 -53.95 -8.48 -10.25
CA HIS A 116 -53.57 -9.54 -11.22
C HIS A 116 -52.06 -9.83 -11.24
N GLN A 117 -51.75 -11.10 -11.51
CA GLN A 117 -50.47 -11.82 -11.50
C GLN A 117 -49.66 -11.66 -12.81
N ALA A 118 -48.34 -11.92 -12.73
CA ALA A 118 -47.44 -12.63 -13.68
C ALA A 118 -46.00 -12.14 -13.40
N ALA A 119 -45.01 -12.93 -12.97
CA ALA A 119 -44.33 -14.08 -13.59
C ALA A 119 -43.52 -13.71 -14.86
N GLU A 120 -42.25 -14.14 -14.84
CA GLU A 120 -41.25 -14.20 -15.94
C GLU A 120 -40.52 -12.85 -16.22
N ASP A 121 -39.20 -12.75 -16.42
CA ASP A 121 -38.24 -13.74 -16.88
C ASP A 121 -36.78 -13.33 -16.60
N ALA A 122 -35.89 -14.32 -16.70
CA ALA A 122 -34.46 -14.25 -16.42
C ALA A 122 -33.64 -13.43 -17.44
N ALA A 123 -32.58 -12.78 -16.95
CA ALA A 123 -31.42 -12.42 -17.78
C ALA A 123 -30.13 -12.50 -16.95
N CYS A 124 -29.39 -13.58 -17.17
CA CYS A 124 -28.01 -13.77 -16.74
C CYS A 124 -27.10 -12.74 -17.42
N SER A 125 -26.32 -11.98 -16.64
CA SER A 125 -25.14 -11.29 -17.14
C SER A 125 -23.95 -11.66 -16.27
N GLY A 126 -23.04 -12.44 -16.85
CA GLY A 126 -21.85 -12.94 -16.19
C GLY A 126 -20.83 -11.83 -15.96
N GLY A 127 -20.47 -11.63 -14.68
CA GLY A 127 -19.34 -10.83 -14.26
C GLY A 127 -18.17 -11.75 -13.90
N ASN A 128 -17.05 -11.61 -14.61
CA ASN A 128 -15.79 -12.28 -14.31
C ASN A 128 -15.34 -11.97 -12.88
N CYS A 129 -15.29 -12.99 -12.03
CA CYS A 129 -14.77 -12.91 -10.67
C CYS A 129 -13.23 -12.87 -10.71
N ALA A 130 -12.64 -11.67 -10.58
CA ALA A 130 -11.24 -11.56 -10.17
C ALA A 130 -11.11 -12.02 -8.71
N ALA A 131 -10.09 -12.80 -8.39
CA ALA A 131 -9.84 -13.32 -7.05
C ALA A 131 -9.37 -12.19 -6.11
N SER A 132 -10.31 -11.38 -5.62
CA SER A 132 -10.12 -10.50 -4.47
C SER A 132 -10.48 -11.29 -3.21
N VAL A 133 -9.58 -11.35 -2.24
CA VAL A 133 -9.91 -11.93 -0.94
C VAL A 133 -10.62 -10.85 -0.13
N THR A 134 -11.94 -10.83 -0.23
CA THR A 134 -12.78 -10.06 0.70
C THR A 134 -12.84 -10.84 2.00
N VAL A 135 -12.42 -10.21 3.10
CA VAL A 135 -12.48 -10.82 4.44
C VAL A 135 -13.95 -10.93 4.84
N GLY A 136 -14.57 -12.09 4.59
CA GLY A 136 -15.94 -12.37 4.99
C GLY A 136 -16.01 -12.75 6.47
N GLY A 137 -16.88 -12.06 7.23
CA GLY A 137 -17.19 -12.39 8.63
C GLY A 137 -17.93 -13.73 8.74
N GLY A 138 -17.19 -14.83 8.75
CA GLY A 138 -17.69 -16.18 9.06
C GLY A 138 -17.31 -16.57 10.49
N GLY A 139 -18.31 -16.96 11.29
CA GLY A 139 -18.26 -17.11 12.74
C GLY A 139 -17.07 -17.90 13.31
N GLY A 140 -16.50 -17.36 14.39
CA GLY A 140 -15.45 -17.99 15.18
C GLY A 140 -14.62 -16.98 16.00
N GLY A 141 -15.24 -16.37 17.01
CA GLY A 141 -14.63 -15.39 17.92
C GLY A 141 -14.58 -13.97 17.35
N CYS A 142 -14.99 -12.96 18.15
CA CYS A 142 -14.92 -11.55 17.77
C CYS A 142 -13.45 -11.11 17.60
N ARG A 143 -12.89 -11.33 16.41
CA ARG A 143 -11.63 -10.74 15.99
C ARG A 143 -11.92 -9.37 15.42
N SER A 144 -11.18 -8.37 15.87
CA SER A 144 -11.19 -7.01 15.31
C SER A 144 -10.93 -7.03 13.79
N ALA A 145 -11.37 -5.98 13.09
CA ALA A 145 -11.15 -5.87 11.64
C ALA A 145 -9.65 -5.96 11.28
N LEU A 146 -8.78 -5.35 12.10
CA LEU A 146 -7.33 -5.40 11.92
C LEU A 146 -6.75 -6.80 12.16
N GLN A 147 -7.24 -7.58 13.14
CA GLN A 147 -6.84 -8.99 13.32
C GLN A 147 -7.29 -9.89 12.17
N GLN A 148 -8.47 -9.64 11.60
CA GLN A 148 -8.94 -10.40 10.44
C GLN A 148 -8.08 -10.08 9.22
N LEU A 149 -7.79 -8.81 8.98
CA LEU A 149 -6.87 -8.37 7.93
C LEU A 149 -5.48 -8.98 8.11
N TYR A 150 -4.96 -8.94 9.34
CA TYR A 150 -3.70 -9.57 9.71
C TYR A 150 -3.66 -11.05 9.33
N GLY A 151 -4.72 -11.80 9.67
CA GLY A 151 -4.85 -13.20 9.29
C GLY A 151 -4.88 -13.42 7.77
N ALA A 152 -5.54 -12.53 7.04
CA ALA A 152 -5.62 -12.59 5.58
C ALA A 152 -4.27 -12.29 4.91
N VAL A 153 -3.52 -11.28 5.39
CA VAL A 153 -2.16 -10.98 4.91
C VAL A 153 -1.23 -12.16 5.19
N ARG A 154 -1.29 -12.71 6.41
CA ARG A 154 -0.47 -13.87 6.78
C ARG A 154 -0.78 -15.08 5.89
N GLY A 155 -2.06 -15.40 5.69
CA GLY A 155 -2.47 -16.46 4.77
C GLY A 155 -2.04 -16.21 3.32
N ALA A 156 -2.08 -14.96 2.86
CA ALA A 156 -1.62 -14.59 1.52
C ALA A 156 -0.11 -14.80 1.33
N VAL A 157 0.69 -14.54 2.37
CA VAL A 157 2.15 -14.75 2.38
C VAL A 157 2.53 -16.22 2.59
N GLU A 158 1.90 -16.92 3.53
CA GLU A 158 2.23 -18.30 3.95
C GLU A 158 1.66 -19.39 3.03
N GLN A 159 0.59 -19.11 2.28
CA GLN A 159 0.07 -20.01 1.25
C GLN A 159 0.34 -19.46 -0.16
N PRO A 160 1.60 -19.38 -0.62
CA PRO A 160 1.82 -19.23 -2.05
C PRO A 160 1.14 -20.43 -2.73
N GLN A 161 0.15 -20.17 -3.60
CA GLN A 161 -0.10 -21.11 -4.69
C GLN A 161 1.24 -21.40 -5.37
N PRO A 162 1.48 -22.62 -5.91
CA PRO A 162 2.80 -23.02 -6.38
C PRO A 162 3.42 -21.84 -7.14
N PRO A 163 4.51 -21.25 -6.59
CA PRO A 163 5.01 -20.00 -7.12
C PRO A 163 5.26 -20.21 -8.62
N PRO A 164 5.05 -19.20 -9.48
CA PRO A 164 5.70 -19.25 -10.78
C PRO A 164 7.17 -19.60 -10.49
N ALA A 165 7.69 -20.65 -11.14
CA ALA A 165 8.82 -21.48 -10.68
C ALA A 165 10.16 -20.76 -10.36
N ALA A 166 10.18 -19.43 -10.37
CA ALA A 166 11.29 -18.55 -10.02
C ALA A 166 10.79 -17.19 -9.46
N ALA A 167 9.91 -17.17 -8.44
CA ALA A 167 9.53 -15.91 -7.79
C ALA A 167 10.77 -15.23 -7.18
N ALA A 168 11.02 -13.98 -7.56
CA ALA A 168 12.22 -13.25 -7.13
C ALA A 168 12.21 -12.95 -5.62
N GLY A 169 11.01 -12.82 -5.03
CA GLY A 169 10.80 -12.42 -3.65
C GLY A 169 9.33 -12.37 -3.26
N VAL A 170 9.04 -12.01 -2.01
CA VAL A 170 7.72 -11.63 -1.53
C VAL A 170 7.72 -10.15 -1.17
N ALA A 171 6.71 -9.41 -1.62
CA ALA A 171 6.52 -8.01 -1.30
C ALA A 171 5.15 -7.77 -0.66
N VAL A 172 5.10 -6.99 0.41
CA VAL A 172 3.83 -6.53 1.00
C VAL A 172 3.72 -5.03 0.80
N ILE A 173 2.65 -4.60 0.14
CA ILE A 173 2.34 -3.19 -0.07
C ILE A 173 1.15 -2.83 0.81
N LEU A 174 1.38 -1.96 1.79
CA LEU A 174 0.37 -1.37 2.65
C LEU A 174 0.05 0.02 2.10
N ASP A 175 -1.07 0.19 1.41
CA ASP A 175 -1.34 1.44 0.72
C ASP A 175 -1.51 2.63 1.68
N SER A 176 -2.08 2.42 2.88
CA SER A 176 -2.22 3.47 3.89
C SER A 176 -2.24 2.94 5.32
N LEU A 177 -1.11 3.08 6.02
CA LEU A 177 -0.98 2.79 7.45
C LEU A 177 -1.86 3.71 8.30
N THR A 178 -2.09 4.95 7.88
CA THR A 178 -2.98 5.89 8.58
C THR A 178 -4.42 5.37 8.61
N VAL A 179 -4.92 4.86 7.49
CA VAL A 179 -6.26 4.25 7.45
C VAL A 179 -6.27 2.94 8.25
N LEU A 180 -5.22 2.12 8.16
CA LEU A 180 -5.10 0.90 8.96
C LEU A 180 -5.06 1.17 10.47
N ALA A 181 -4.39 2.25 10.89
CA ALA A 181 -4.34 2.67 12.28
C ALA A 181 -5.74 3.05 12.80
N SER A 182 -6.64 3.53 11.94
CA SER A 182 -8.04 3.78 12.34
C SER A 182 -8.84 2.51 12.66
N LEU A 183 -8.39 1.33 12.20
CA LEU A 183 -9.03 0.04 12.46
C LEU A 183 -8.58 -0.62 13.78
N ARG A 184 -7.61 -0.02 14.50
CA ARG A 184 -7.05 -0.59 15.72
C ARG A 184 -8.04 -0.50 16.87
N GLU A 185 -8.22 -1.57 17.62
CA GLU A 185 -8.96 -1.55 18.88
C GLU A 185 -8.00 -1.30 20.07
N SER A 186 -6.71 -1.62 19.91
CA SER A 186 -5.68 -1.40 20.91
C SER A 186 -4.30 -1.08 20.31
N GLU A 187 -3.47 -0.35 21.07
CA GLU A 187 -2.07 -0.08 20.69
C GLU A 187 -1.22 -1.36 20.62
N ALA A 188 -1.51 -2.35 21.47
CA ALA A 188 -0.80 -3.63 21.47
C ALA A 188 -1.06 -4.41 20.16
N GLU A 189 -2.30 -4.40 19.70
CA GLU A 189 -2.69 -5.00 18.42
C GLU A 189 -2.00 -4.30 17.25
N TRP A 190 -2.00 -2.96 17.24
CA TRP A 190 -1.32 -2.17 16.22
C TRP A 190 0.20 -2.44 16.19
N ALA A 191 0.84 -2.46 17.36
CA ALA A 191 2.26 -2.77 17.47
C ALA A 191 2.58 -4.19 16.98
N ALA A 192 1.73 -5.18 17.30
CA ALA A 192 1.88 -6.55 16.81
C ALA A 192 1.73 -6.65 15.29
N PHE A 193 0.75 -5.94 14.70
CA PHE A 193 0.56 -5.84 13.27
C PHE A 193 1.80 -5.25 12.58
N LEU A 194 2.28 -4.10 13.05
CA LEU A 194 3.49 -3.46 12.51
C LEU A 194 4.73 -4.33 12.69
N HIS A 195 4.89 -4.99 13.84
CA HIS A 195 6.00 -5.90 14.09
C HIS A 195 5.99 -7.09 13.12
N HIS A 196 4.84 -7.65 12.79
CA HIS A 196 4.79 -8.77 11.86
C HIS A 196 5.01 -8.32 10.41
N CYS A 197 4.23 -7.35 9.94
CA CYS A 197 4.31 -6.88 8.57
C CYS A 197 5.67 -6.26 8.27
N CYS A 198 6.24 -5.48 9.19
CA CYS A 198 7.50 -4.77 8.96
C CYS A 198 8.72 -5.46 9.58
N GLY A 199 8.56 -6.31 10.59
CA GLY A 199 9.66 -7.02 11.26
C GLY A 199 10.11 -8.29 10.54
N ALA A 200 9.25 -8.90 9.72
CA ALA A 200 9.67 -9.96 8.78
C ALA A 200 10.66 -9.45 7.70
N ALA A 201 10.77 -8.13 7.53
CA ALA A 201 11.76 -7.49 6.67
C ALA A 201 13.09 -7.17 7.38
N ALA A 202 13.21 -7.47 8.69
CA ALA A 202 14.46 -7.32 9.41
C ALA A 202 15.39 -8.51 9.13
N PRO A 203 16.69 -8.29 8.86
CA PRO A 203 17.64 -9.38 8.66
C PRO A 203 17.94 -10.03 10.02
N ALA A 204 17.12 -11.00 10.43
CA ALA A 204 17.43 -11.86 11.57
C ALA A 204 18.65 -12.72 11.21
N ALA A 205 19.83 -12.29 11.67
CA ALA A 205 21.14 -12.86 11.37
C ALA A 205 21.36 -14.31 11.85
N ALA A 206 20.32 -15.05 12.24
CA ALA A 206 20.44 -16.38 12.85
C ALA A 206 19.75 -17.54 12.09
N GLN A 207 19.01 -17.27 10.99
CA GLN A 207 18.39 -18.33 10.16
C GLN A 207 18.69 -18.11 8.67
N ARG A 208 19.99 -18.08 8.36
CA ARG A 208 20.50 -18.11 6.98
C ARG A 208 20.61 -19.56 6.49
N GLU A 209 19.54 -20.05 5.89
CA GLU A 209 19.63 -21.00 4.76
C GLU A 209 18.30 -20.94 3.98
N ALA A 210 18.35 -20.42 2.75
CA ALA A 210 17.26 -20.40 1.76
C ALA A 210 15.99 -19.55 2.05
N GLN A 211 16.08 -18.36 2.67
CA GLN A 211 14.93 -17.45 2.74
C GLN A 211 14.80 -16.58 1.48
N VAL A 212 13.61 -16.63 0.87
CA VAL A 212 13.15 -15.76 -0.22
C VAL A 212 13.17 -14.30 0.26
N PRO A 213 13.68 -13.33 -0.53
CA PRO A 213 13.77 -11.94 -0.10
C PRO A 213 12.38 -11.36 0.18
N TYR A 214 12.25 -10.63 1.30
CA TYR A 214 11.00 -10.04 1.77
C TYR A 214 11.12 -8.51 1.87
N CYS A 215 10.24 -7.77 1.20
CA CYS A 215 10.21 -6.32 1.25
C CYS A 215 8.82 -5.76 1.55
N VAL A 216 8.79 -4.60 2.21
CA VAL A 216 7.55 -3.94 2.63
C VAL A 216 7.55 -2.52 2.13
N VAL A 217 6.47 -2.10 1.48
CA VAL A 217 6.23 -0.72 1.09
C VAL A 217 4.99 -0.24 1.84
N ALA A 218 5.12 0.81 2.64
CA ALA A 218 4.03 1.28 3.48
C ALA A 218 3.82 2.79 3.32
N GLY A 219 2.59 3.21 2.99
CA GLY A 219 2.19 4.61 2.92
C GLY A 219 1.68 5.14 4.24
N ALA A 220 1.95 6.40 4.58
CA ALA A 220 1.40 7.06 5.76
C ALA A 220 1.32 8.58 5.59
N TYR A 221 0.29 9.18 6.17
CA TYR A 221 0.17 10.63 6.30
C TYR A 221 0.82 11.09 7.60
N GLY A 222 1.74 12.05 7.49
CA GLY A 222 2.56 12.54 8.59
C GLY A 222 1.95 13.70 9.38
N ASP A 223 0.82 14.23 8.92
CA ASP A 223 0.09 15.37 9.48
C ASP A 223 -1.13 14.96 10.33
N VAL A 224 -1.28 13.66 10.61
CA VAL A 224 -2.31 13.15 11.53
C VAL A 224 -1.81 13.25 12.98
N PRO A 225 -2.50 14.01 13.87
CA PRO A 225 -2.00 14.35 15.21
C PRO A 225 -1.64 13.16 16.10
N ASP A 226 -2.39 12.05 16.00
CA ASP A 226 -2.24 10.89 16.89
C ASP A 226 -1.23 9.84 16.37
N ASP A 227 -0.72 10.02 15.15
CA ASP A 227 0.09 9.01 14.48
C ASP A 227 1.61 9.21 14.68
N GLY A 228 2.01 10.35 15.24
CA GLY A 228 3.42 10.77 15.30
C GLY A 228 4.36 9.78 15.98
N LEU A 229 3.95 9.14 17.07
CA LEU A 229 4.81 8.25 17.85
C LEU A 229 5.15 6.94 17.11
N TRP A 230 4.12 6.27 16.57
CA TRP A 230 4.33 5.02 15.83
C TRP A 230 4.99 5.29 14.48
N LEU A 231 4.69 6.43 13.85
CA LEU A 231 5.29 6.82 12.58
C LEU A 231 6.78 7.14 12.73
N ALA A 232 7.18 7.87 13.77
CA ALA A 232 8.59 8.10 14.08
C ALA A 232 9.35 6.78 14.35
N SER A 233 8.70 5.85 15.05
CA SER A 233 9.26 4.51 15.31
C SER A 233 9.42 3.68 14.03
N LEU A 234 8.50 3.80 13.06
CA LEU A 234 8.65 3.17 11.75
C LEU A 234 9.72 3.84 10.90
N GLU A 235 9.78 5.16 10.90
CA GLU A 235 10.80 5.91 10.16
C GLU A 235 12.22 5.55 10.63
N HIS A 236 12.40 5.36 11.94
CA HIS A 236 13.68 4.90 12.49
C HIS A 236 14.06 3.49 11.99
N ARG A 237 13.07 2.61 11.80
CA ARG A 237 13.26 1.23 11.32
C ARG A 237 13.32 1.11 9.80
N ALA A 238 12.83 2.10 9.06
CA ALA A 238 12.75 2.06 7.62
C ALA A 238 14.15 2.12 6.98
N ASN A 239 14.40 1.20 6.05
CA ASN A 239 15.58 1.20 5.20
C ASN A 239 15.51 2.31 4.17
N VAL A 240 14.30 2.67 3.73
CA VAL A 240 14.08 3.76 2.78
C VAL A 240 12.93 4.61 3.30
N VAL A 241 13.14 5.92 3.35
CA VAL A 241 12.08 6.90 3.63
C VAL A 241 11.87 7.74 2.39
N VAL A 242 10.66 7.70 1.84
CA VAL A 242 10.24 8.50 0.69
C VAL A 242 9.29 9.57 1.21
N GLN A 243 9.78 10.78 1.34
CA GLN A 243 9.02 11.93 1.82
C GLN A 243 8.44 12.69 0.62
N VAL A 244 7.11 12.88 0.58
CA VAL A 244 6.38 13.65 -0.43
C VAL A 244 5.88 14.94 0.19
N GLU A 245 6.27 16.07 -0.38
CA GLU A 245 5.95 17.39 0.17
C GLU A 245 5.38 18.31 -0.92
N PRO A 246 4.33 19.09 -0.61
CA PRO A 246 3.91 20.16 -1.49
C PRO A 246 4.98 21.26 -1.52
N LEU A 247 5.12 21.94 -2.66
CA LEU A 247 6.00 23.10 -2.72
C LEU A 247 5.36 24.32 -2.03
N PRO A 248 6.18 25.19 -1.40
CA PRO A 248 5.67 26.44 -0.87
C PRO A 248 5.26 27.37 -2.02
N GLY A 249 3.97 27.72 -2.07
CA GLY A 249 3.39 28.56 -3.12
C GLY A 249 2.80 27.76 -4.29
N ARG A 250 2.10 28.45 -5.21
CA ARG A 250 1.60 27.84 -6.44
C ARG A 250 2.63 27.99 -7.55
N ILE A 251 3.20 26.87 -7.99
CA ILE A 251 4.08 26.79 -9.15
C ILE A 251 3.30 26.06 -10.24
N ALA A 252 3.07 26.70 -11.39
CA ALA A 252 2.13 26.22 -12.41
C ALA A 252 2.47 24.84 -12.97
N ASP A 253 3.77 24.48 -12.95
CA ASP A 253 4.28 23.27 -13.59
C ASP A 253 4.90 22.24 -12.61
N VAL A 254 4.76 22.42 -11.30
CA VAL A 254 5.32 21.50 -10.30
C VAL A 254 4.35 21.28 -9.15
N ASP A 255 3.91 20.04 -8.94
CA ASP A 255 2.94 19.69 -7.90
C ASP A 255 3.59 19.49 -6.54
N GLY A 256 4.83 19.01 -6.52
CA GLY A 256 5.53 18.71 -5.28
C GLY A 256 6.97 18.26 -5.46
N MET A 257 7.57 17.87 -4.34
CA MET A 257 8.89 17.29 -4.27
C MET A 257 8.83 15.94 -3.57
N VAL A 258 9.58 14.96 -4.08
CA VAL A 258 9.84 13.67 -3.45
C VAL A 258 11.29 13.65 -3.01
N THR A 259 11.53 13.38 -1.74
CA THR A 259 12.87 13.13 -1.19
C THR A 259 12.98 11.67 -0.79
N VAL A 260 13.89 10.94 -1.43
CA VAL A 260 14.23 9.57 -1.09
C VAL A 260 15.47 9.57 -0.21
N THR A 261 15.40 8.93 0.95
CA THR A 261 16.50 8.77 1.90
C THR A 261 16.74 7.30 2.16
N HIS A 262 17.89 6.78 1.74
CA HIS A 262 18.30 5.42 2.08
C HIS A 262 19.06 5.41 3.40
N ARG A 263 18.59 4.60 4.34
CA ARG A 263 19.19 4.37 5.65
C ARG A 263 19.80 2.98 5.67
N PHE A 264 21.09 2.91 5.97
CA PHE A 264 21.75 1.63 6.23
C PHE A 264 21.46 1.26 7.69
N THR A 265 20.59 0.28 7.91
CA THR A 265 20.36 -0.27 9.24
C THR A 265 21.51 -1.22 9.59
N ALA A 266 22.60 -0.66 10.12
CA ALA A 266 23.73 -1.42 10.69
C ALA A 266 23.37 -2.14 12.01
N GLN A 267 22.09 -2.44 12.25
CA GLN A 267 21.56 -2.84 13.55
C GLN A 267 21.61 -4.35 13.82
N ALA A 268 22.38 -5.11 13.01
CA ALA A 268 22.62 -6.54 13.23
C ALA A 268 23.98 -6.86 13.91
N ALA A 269 24.81 -5.86 14.24
CA ALA A 269 26.16 -6.09 14.80
C ALA A 269 26.33 -5.69 16.28
N ALA A 270 25.31 -5.13 16.94
CA ALA A 270 25.41 -4.64 18.32
C ALA A 270 24.82 -5.63 19.35
N GLY A 271 25.14 -6.92 19.19
CA GLY A 271 24.59 -8.00 20.02
C GLY A 271 25.56 -9.16 20.25
N ALA A 272 26.85 -8.90 20.38
CA ALA A 272 27.81 -9.87 20.90
C ALA A 272 28.87 -9.15 21.73
N SER A 273 28.63 -9.11 23.03
CA SER A 273 29.64 -8.80 24.04
C SER A 273 30.74 -9.87 24.01
N GLN A 274 31.90 -9.57 23.42
CA GLN A 274 33.19 -10.12 23.86
C GLN A 274 34.37 -9.31 23.29
N PRO A 275 35.43 -9.04 24.07
CA PRO A 275 36.63 -8.36 23.59
C PRO A 275 37.62 -9.35 22.98
N GLN A 276 38.46 -8.85 22.06
CA GLN A 276 39.67 -9.47 21.47
C GLN A 276 39.55 -9.99 20.03
N SER A 277 39.62 -9.06 19.08
CA SER A 277 40.57 -9.09 17.96
C SER A 277 40.51 -7.73 17.24
N PRO A 278 41.64 -7.17 16.76
CA PRO A 278 41.60 -5.93 16.00
C PRO A 278 40.80 -6.16 14.71
N PRO A 279 39.83 -5.29 14.37
CA PRO A 279 39.07 -5.43 13.14
C PRO A 279 40.04 -5.35 11.94
N PRO A 280 39.84 -6.18 10.90
CA PRO A 280 40.60 -6.06 9.67
C PRO A 280 40.40 -4.67 9.04
N PRO A 281 41.38 -4.16 8.26
CA PRO A 281 41.32 -2.82 7.70
C PRO A 281 40.07 -2.61 6.85
N LEU A 282 39.39 -1.51 7.17
CA LEU A 282 38.01 -1.16 6.83
C LEU A 282 37.88 -0.53 5.43
N TRP A 283 38.37 -1.18 4.37
CA TRP A 283 38.26 -0.62 3.01
C TRP A 283 37.65 -1.53 1.94
N ASP A 284 37.25 -2.77 2.26
CA ASP A 284 36.72 -3.73 1.26
C ASP A 284 35.34 -4.34 1.57
N ALA A 285 34.52 -3.65 2.36
CA ALA A 285 33.06 -3.86 2.38
C ALA A 285 32.41 -2.61 1.80
N GLY A 286 31.85 -2.70 0.59
CA GLY A 286 31.29 -1.58 -0.16
C GLY A 286 30.54 -0.58 0.72
N SER A 287 31.19 0.54 0.99
CA SER A 287 30.68 1.64 1.80
C SER A 287 29.54 2.34 1.08
N TYR A 288 28.33 1.78 1.17
CA TYR A 288 27.12 2.46 0.73
C TYR A 288 26.78 3.54 1.75
N CYS A 289 27.29 4.75 1.54
CA CYS A 289 26.89 5.93 2.30
C CYS A 289 25.37 6.10 2.25
N PRO A 290 24.71 6.56 3.35
CA PRO A 290 23.31 6.95 3.28
C PRO A 290 23.20 8.04 2.21
N TRP A 291 22.51 7.72 1.12
CA TRP A 291 22.33 8.64 0.02
C TRP A 291 20.91 9.21 0.07
N ARG A 292 20.82 10.51 -0.20
CA ARG A 292 19.58 11.27 -0.23
C ARG A 292 19.46 11.92 -1.59
N LYS A 293 18.33 11.74 -2.26
CA LYS A 293 18.04 12.38 -3.53
C LYS A 293 16.65 13.00 -3.50
N SER A 294 16.56 14.23 -3.99
CA SER A 294 15.31 14.96 -4.11
C SER A 294 14.99 15.14 -5.58
N LEU A 295 13.73 14.90 -5.93
CA LEU A 295 13.18 15.02 -7.27
C LEU A 295 11.90 15.85 -7.18
N TYR A 296 11.75 16.78 -8.09
CA TYR A 296 10.48 17.48 -8.29
C TYR A 296 9.59 16.64 -9.19
N PHE A 297 8.28 16.75 -9.01
CA PHE A 297 7.35 16.03 -9.86
C PHE A 297 6.18 16.88 -10.30
N LYS A 298 5.69 16.56 -11.50
CA LYS A 298 4.40 16.98 -12.02
C LYS A 298 3.57 15.74 -12.29
N SER A 299 2.49 15.59 -11.54
CA SER A 299 1.48 14.56 -11.70
C SER A 299 0.43 15.03 -12.70
N SER A 300 0.29 14.30 -13.79
CA SER A 300 -0.88 14.37 -14.67
C SER A 300 -1.78 13.16 -14.44
N GLU A 301 -2.96 13.15 -15.04
CA GLU A 301 -3.86 11.98 -14.98
C GLU A 301 -3.24 10.68 -15.53
N LEU A 302 -2.21 10.79 -16.37
CA LEU A 302 -1.66 9.66 -17.15
C LEU A 302 -0.21 9.34 -16.82
N ALA A 303 0.54 10.30 -16.29
CA ALA A 303 1.98 10.17 -16.11
C ALA A 303 2.50 11.12 -15.03
N ILE A 304 3.64 10.72 -14.47
CA ILE A 304 4.43 11.54 -13.57
C ILE A 304 5.66 11.98 -14.33
N LYS A 305 5.84 13.28 -14.47
CA LYS A 305 7.10 13.86 -14.97
C LYS A 305 8.00 14.12 -13.78
N TRP A 306 9.16 13.48 -13.76
CA TRP A 306 10.21 13.69 -12.77
C TRP A 306 11.20 14.74 -13.26
N MET A 307 11.67 15.61 -12.37
CA MET A 307 12.57 16.72 -12.69
C MET A 307 13.65 16.81 -11.60
N ASP A 308 14.93 16.75 -11.98
CA ASP A 308 16.03 16.88 -11.01
C ASP A 308 16.20 18.31 -10.49
N ARG A 309 15.75 19.31 -11.27
CA ARG A 309 15.83 20.74 -10.94
C ARG A 309 14.61 21.47 -11.50
N VAL A 310 14.08 22.43 -10.75
CA VAL A 310 13.08 23.38 -11.26
C VAL A 310 13.82 24.54 -11.90
N THR A 311 13.55 24.81 -13.17
CA THR A 311 14.11 25.95 -13.89
C THR A 311 13.27 27.20 -13.68
N ALA A 312 13.86 28.39 -13.87
CA ALA A 312 13.12 29.66 -13.75
C ALA A 312 11.88 29.74 -14.68
N ARG A 313 11.88 28.99 -15.79
CA ARG A 313 10.75 28.89 -16.71
C ARG A 313 9.54 28.15 -16.12
N GLU A 314 9.78 27.24 -15.18
CA GLU A 314 8.73 26.47 -14.51
C GLU A 314 8.19 27.19 -13.26
N LEU A 315 8.86 28.28 -12.83
CA LEU A 315 8.49 29.11 -11.67
C LEU A 315 7.63 30.34 -12.04
N LEU A 316 7.46 30.65 -13.33
CA LEU A 316 6.71 31.79 -13.86
C LEU A 316 5.35 31.35 -14.40
#